data_AF-A0A2E9ITW0-F1
#
_entry.id   AF-A0A2E9ITW0-F1
#
_cell.length_a   1.000
_cell.length_b   1.000
_cell.length_c   1.000
_cell.angle_alpha   90.00
_cell.angle_beta   90.00
_cell.angle_gamma   90.00
#
_symmetry.space_group_name_H-M   'P 1'
#
loop_
_entity.id
_entity.type
_entity.pdbx_description
1 polymer ?
#
loop_
_entity_poly.entity_id
_entity_poly.type
_entity_poly.pdbx_seq_one_letter_code
_entity_poly.pdbx_strand_id
1 'polypeptide(L)'
;MDERSIAAAGFSFNDCVALLNFGAHATASRLVENHAVGSSEFDYSPELKKYKTTLNYFFEGGVGNAERALLDSAQEWAYDESTKTLYLWADDGLNPTGREIYGKVQSYAIVGDAETQHIVIDGLNFFATTFSFTQSDHITIQNCDFSYYAASKRALGILGPSETAHFTETEDDFCRDILVNDWQCARLFSESFY
;
A
#
# COMPACT_ATOMS: atom_id res chain seq x y z
N MET A 1 13.83 6.47 17.09
CA MET A 1 12.37 6.37 17.28
C MET A 1 12.17 5.72 18.62
N ASP A 2 11.46 6.38 19.53
CA ASP A 2 11.21 5.87 20.87
C ASP A 2 10.27 4.66 20.74
N GLU A 3 10.72 3.48 21.15
CA GLU A 3 9.93 2.24 21.08
C GLU A 3 8.76 2.34 22.06
N ARG A 4 7.66 2.98 21.65
CA ARG A 4 6.43 2.97 22.44
C ARG A 4 5.87 1.56 22.45
N SER A 5 5.90 0.94 23.63
CA SER A 5 5.19 -0.32 23.86
C SER A 5 3.70 -0.12 23.60
N ILE A 6 3.05 -1.04 22.88
CA ILE A 6 1.61 -1.02 22.63
C ILE A 6 0.78 -1.02 23.93
N ALA A 7 1.32 -1.60 25.00
CA ALA A 7 0.73 -1.55 26.33
C ALA A 7 0.57 -0.12 26.87
N ALA A 8 1.48 0.78 26.49
CA ALA A 8 1.48 2.17 26.94
C ALA A 8 0.62 3.09 26.06
N ALA A 9 0.02 2.59 24.97
CA ALA A 9 -0.73 3.42 24.02
C ALA A 9 -2.01 4.03 24.62
N GLY A 10 -2.59 3.40 25.64
CA GLY A 10 -3.80 3.88 26.31
C GLY A 10 -5.10 3.68 25.53
N PHE A 11 -5.06 2.99 24.38
CA PHE A 11 -6.21 2.59 23.58
C PHE A 11 -6.06 1.16 23.05
N SER A 12 -7.12 0.61 22.45
CA SER A 12 -7.09 -0.72 21.84
C SER A 12 -6.73 -0.60 20.36
N PHE A 13 -5.86 -1.50 19.88
CA PHE A 13 -5.52 -1.61 18.47
C PHE A 13 -6.48 -2.50 17.68
N ASN A 14 -7.59 -2.97 18.29
CA ASN A 14 -8.62 -3.71 17.56
C ASN A 14 -9.02 -2.97 16.29
N ASP A 15 -9.21 -3.75 15.22
CA ASP A 15 -9.60 -3.26 13.90
C ASP A 15 -8.55 -2.37 13.19
N CYS A 16 -7.38 -2.12 13.80
CA CYS A 16 -6.23 -1.54 13.09
C CYS A 16 -5.55 -2.61 12.22
N VAL A 17 -4.89 -2.18 11.14
CA VAL A 17 -4.04 -3.09 10.36
C VAL A 17 -2.63 -3.12 10.92
N ALA A 18 -2.19 -4.30 11.37
CA ALA A 18 -0.81 -4.58 11.75
C ALA A 18 -0.03 -5.08 10.53
N LEU A 19 1.11 -4.44 10.22
CA LEU A 19 2.11 -4.98 9.31
C LEU A 19 3.15 -5.72 10.12
N LEU A 20 3.22 -7.02 9.90
CA LEU A 20 3.96 -7.95 10.72
C LEU A 20 5.12 -8.52 9.89
N ASN A 21 6.34 -8.43 10.41
CA ASN A 21 7.48 -9.16 9.87
C ASN A 21 7.56 -10.54 10.52
N PHE A 22 7.39 -11.60 9.72
CA PHE A 22 7.41 -12.98 10.18
C PHE A 22 8.80 -13.63 10.09
N GLY A 23 9.83 -12.86 9.77
CA GLY A 23 11.20 -13.30 9.56
C GLY A 23 11.58 -13.46 8.09
N ALA A 24 12.87 -13.29 7.80
CA ALA A 24 13.42 -13.27 6.44
C ALA A 24 12.71 -12.22 5.55
N HIS A 25 12.21 -12.62 4.38
CA HIS A 25 11.51 -11.75 3.43
C HIS A 25 9.98 -11.76 3.61
N ALA A 26 9.45 -12.49 4.62
CA ALA A 26 8.02 -12.66 4.79
C ALA A 26 7.41 -11.53 5.62
N THR A 27 6.64 -10.67 4.97
CA THR A 27 5.83 -9.63 5.60
C THR A 27 4.37 -9.82 5.20
N ALA A 28 3.44 -9.62 6.12
CA ALA A 28 2.02 -9.60 5.78
C ALA A 28 1.26 -8.62 6.67
N SER A 29 0.12 -8.15 6.15
CA SER A 29 -0.79 -7.27 6.86
C SER A 29 -1.93 -8.09 7.48
N ARG A 30 -2.35 -7.75 8.71
CA ARG A 30 -3.43 -8.42 9.42
C ARG A 30 -4.29 -7.40 10.16
N LEU A 31 -5.60 -7.63 10.21
CA LEU A 31 -6.44 -6.94 11.17
C LEU A 31 -6.16 -7.49 12.57
N VAL A 32 -6.08 -6.59 13.54
CA VAL A 32 -6.03 -6.96 14.96
C VAL A 32 -7.44 -7.34 15.42
N GLU A 33 -7.60 -8.53 15.98
CA GLU A 33 -8.89 -9.03 16.44
C GLU A 33 -9.08 -8.85 17.96
N ASN A 34 -8.03 -9.11 18.75
CA ASN A 34 -8.09 -8.99 20.19
C ASN A 34 -6.86 -8.25 20.73
N HIS A 35 -7.08 -7.06 21.28
CA HIS A 35 -6.10 -6.31 22.04
C HIS A 35 -6.80 -5.60 23.20
N ALA A 36 -6.44 -5.97 24.43
CA ALA A 36 -6.88 -5.26 25.61
C ALA A 36 -5.99 -4.03 25.85
N VAL A 37 -6.59 -2.90 26.22
CA VAL A 37 -5.82 -1.70 26.61
C VAL A 37 -4.86 -2.06 27.75
N GLY A 38 -3.58 -1.69 27.61
CA GLY A 38 -2.56 -2.06 28.59
C GLY A 38 -1.85 -3.38 28.33
N SER A 39 -2.32 -4.18 27.36
CA SER A 39 -1.67 -5.43 26.95
C SER A 39 -0.44 -5.16 26.10
N SER A 40 0.60 -5.99 26.25
CA SER A 40 1.76 -6.02 25.34
C SER A 40 1.57 -6.98 24.17
N GLU A 41 0.41 -7.63 24.08
CA GLU A 41 0.09 -8.68 23.14
C GLU A 41 -1.26 -8.41 22.46
N PHE A 42 -1.37 -8.84 21.21
CA PHE A 42 -2.60 -8.81 20.42
C PHE A 42 -2.71 -10.06 19.55
N ASP A 43 -3.95 -10.45 19.25
CA ASP A 43 -4.27 -11.55 18.35
C ASP A 43 -4.64 -11.04 16.96
N TYR A 44 -4.41 -11.90 15.97
CA TYR A 44 -4.85 -11.69 14.60
C TYR A 44 -5.11 -13.04 13.92
N SER A 45 -6.00 -13.04 12.92
CA SER A 45 -6.31 -14.21 12.10
C SER A 45 -6.23 -13.87 10.61
N PRO A 46 -5.88 -14.83 9.73
CA PRO A 46 -5.36 -16.16 10.04
C PRO A 46 -3.91 -16.09 10.55
N GLU A 47 -3.54 -17.08 11.37
CA GLU A 47 -2.15 -17.27 11.79
C GLU A 47 -1.23 -17.42 10.58
N LEU A 48 0.01 -16.95 10.76
CA LEU A 48 1.04 -17.00 9.74
C LEU A 48 2.25 -17.79 10.22
N LYS A 49 2.88 -18.48 9.28
CA LYS A 49 4.12 -19.21 9.53
C LYS A 49 5.22 -18.22 9.91
N LYS A 50 5.74 -18.37 11.13
CA LYS A 50 6.89 -17.60 11.63
C LYS A 50 8.19 -18.29 11.19
N TYR A 51 9.08 -17.54 10.56
CA TYR A 51 10.40 -17.96 10.11
C TYR A 51 11.52 -17.51 11.05
N LYS A 52 11.27 -16.48 11.88
CA LYS A 52 12.14 -16.04 12.97
C LYS A 52 11.32 -15.63 14.19
N THR A 53 11.98 -15.56 15.34
CA THR A 53 11.38 -15.16 16.63
C THR A 53 11.38 -13.64 16.85
N THR A 54 12.09 -12.86 16.02
CA THR A 54 12.03 -11.39 16.03
C THR A 54 10.73 -10.94 15.38
N LEU A 55 9.84 -10.32 16.16
CA LEU A 55 8.56 -9.78 15.72
C LEU A 55 8.68 -8.25 15.68
N ASN A 56 9.07 -7.72 14.52
CA ASN A 56 8.96 -6.29 14.25
C ASN A 56 7.62 -6.05 13.57
N TYR A 57 6.90 -5.04 14.05
CA TYR A 57 5.62 -4.66 13.48
C TYR A 57 5.35 -3.18 13.65
N PHE A 58 4.40 -2.68 12.87
CA PHE A 58 3.79 -1.37 13.07
C PHE A 58 2.31 -1.44 12.67
N PHE A 59 1.55 -0.42 13.06
CA PHE A 59 0.14 -0.29 12.68
C PHE A 59 -0.04 0.90 11.76
N GLU A 60 -0.90 0.75 10.77
CA GLU A 60 -1.45 1.82 9.93
C GLU A 60 -2.80 1.33 9.41
N GLY A 61 -3.69 2.21 8.99
CA GLY A 61 -4.98 1.77 8.49
C GLY A 61 -5.84 1.05 9.52
N GLY A 62 -7.02 0.65 9.07
CA GLY A 62 -7.98 -0.05 9.89
C GLY A 62 -9.36 -0.06 9.27
N VAL A 63 -10.31 -0.57 10.02
CA VAL A 63 -11.75 -0.47 9.72
C VAL A 63 -12.48 0.16 10.89
N GLY A 64 -13.67 0.69 10.65
CA GLY A 64 -14.55 1.23 11.68
C GLY A 64 -13.93 2.40 12.45
N ASN A 65 -13.16 3.26 11.77
CA ASN A 65 -12.47 4.42 12.37
C ASN A 65 -11.37 4.06 13.40
N ALA A 66 -10.92 2.80 13.46
CA ALA A 66 -9.86 2.37 14.40
C ALA A 66 -8.53 3.11 14.20
N GLU A 67 -8.14 3.36 12.94
CA GLU A 67 -6.90 4.06 12.58
C GLU A 67 -6.81 5.46 13.21
N ARG A 68 -7.95 6.11 13.49
CA ARG A 68 -7.95 7.46 14.06
C ARG A 68 -7.25 7.53 15.42
N ALA A 69 -7.20 6.43 16.18
CA ALA A 69 -6.46 6.38 17.43
C ALA A 69 -4.93 6.42 17.24
N LEU A 70 -4.43 6.07 16.04
CA LEU A 70 -3.01 6.11 15.68
C LEU A 70 -2.53 7.53 15.32
N LEU A 71 -3.44 8.46 15.06
CA LEU A 71 -3.12 9.84 14.68
C LEU A 71 -2.59 10.64 15.88
N ASP A 72 -1.28 10.77 16.01
CA ASP A 72 -0.62 11.36 17.19
C ASP A 72 0.41 12.46 16.89
N SER A 73 0.74 12.67 15.62
CA SER A 73 1.78 13.61 15.19
C SER A 73 1.40 14.40 13.93
N ALA A 74 2.05 15.55 13.74
CA ALA A 74 1.91 16.34 12.51
C ALA A 74 2.35 15.53 11.28
N GLN A 75 1.71 15.80 10.13
CA GLN A 75 1.87 15.09 8.85
C GLN A 75 1.21 13.70 8.78
N GLU A 76 0.54 13.25 9.84
CA GLU A 76 -0.24 12.02 9.82
C GLU A 76 -1.69 12.27 9.35
N TRP A 77 -2.32 11.22 8.86
CA TRP A 77 -3.72 11.22 8.46
C TRP A 77 -4.34 9.85 8.75
N ALA A 78 -5.67 9.82 8.86
CA ALA A 78 -6.45 8.60 9.03
C ALA A 78 -7.74 8.72 8.23
N TYR A 79 -8.23 7.62 7.67
CA TYR A 79 -9.48 7.61 6.92
C TYR A 79 -10.52 6.72 7.59
N ASP A 80 -11.67 7.31 7.94
CA ASP A 80 -12.84 6.57 8.39
C ASP A 80 -13.69 6.22 7.17
N GLU A 81 -13.58 4.98 6.73
CA GLU A 81 -14.29 4.44 5.57
C GLU A 81 -15.80 4.29 5.81
N SER A 82 -16.23 4.20 7.08
CA SER A 82 -17.65 4.07 7.45
C SER A 82 -18.40 5.40 7.27
N THR A 83 -17.74 6.53 7.54
CA THR A 83 -18.30 7.87 7.36
C THR A 83 -17.76 8.61 6.13
N LYS A 84 -16.76 8.04 5.45
CA LYS A 84 -16.00 8.65 4.35
C LYS A 84 -15.33 9.97 4.76
N THR A 85 -14.77 9.99 5.97
CA THR A 85 -14.13 11.18 6.55
C THR A 85 -12.62 11.01 6.59
N LEU A 86 -11.88 11.94 5.97
CA LEU A 86 -10.43 12.05 6.12
C LEU A 86 -10.09 12.98 7.29
N TYR A 87 -9.35 12.46 8.26
CA TYR A 87 -8.72 13.24 9.33
C TYR A 87 -7.28 13.52 8.94
N LEU A 88 -6.87 14.78 8.96
CA LEU A 88 -5.51 15.20 8.61
C LEU A 88 -4.94 16.06 9.74
N TRP A 89 -3.79 15.66 10.25
CA TRP A 89 -2.95 16.53 11.06
C TRP A 89 -1.96 17.25 10.12
N ALA A 90 -2.26 18.50 9.78
CA ALA A 90 -1.40 19.28 8.90
C ALA A 90 0.04 19.39 9.46
N ASP A 91 1.02 19.57 8.57
CA ASP A 91 2.44 19.70 8.92
C ASP A 91 2.74 20.81 9.95
N ASP A 92 1.93 21.86 9.98
CA ASP A 92 1.99 22.96 10.94
C ASP A 92 0.93 22.89 12.06
N GLY A 93 0.12 21.82 12.08
CA GLY A 93 -1.00 21.65 13.00
C GLY A 93 -2.15 22.63 12.82
N LEU A 94 -2.17 23.44 11.75
CA LEU A 94 -3.20 24.41 11.47
C LEU A 94 -4.37 23.80 10.67
N ASN A 95 -5.45 24.56 10.56
CA ASN A 95 -6.61 24.18 9.78
C ASN A 95 -6.23 23.94 8.31
N PRO A 96 -6.63 22.82 7.68
CA PRO A 96 -6.24 22.51 6.31
C PRO A 96 -6.98 23.30 5.23
N THR A 97 -7.91 24.20 5.60
CA THR A 97 -8.66 25.03 4.64
C THR A 97 -7.73 25.81 3.73
N GLY A 98 -7.94 25.67 2.41
CA GLY A 98 -7.14 26.34 1.39
C GLY A 98 -5.87 25.59 0.98
N ARG A 99 -5.57 24.43 1.59
CA ARG A 99 -4.49 23.55 1.14
C ARG A 99 -4.94 22.66 -0.01
N GLU A 100 -4.01 22.36 -0.91
CA GLU A 100 -4.21 21.36 -1.96
C GLU A 100 -3.98 19.96 -1.37
N ILE A 101 -5.05 19.17 -1.31
CA ILE A 101 -5.02 17.81 -0.79
C ILE A 101 -5.59 16.90 -1.87
N TYR A 102 -4.82 15.89 -2.26
CA TYR A 102 -5.19 14.93 -3.30
C TYR A 102 -5.31 13.54 -2.70
N GLY A 103 -6.44 12.87 -2.96
CA GLY A 103 -6.63 11.46 -2.66
C GLY A 103 -6.58 10.63 -3.94
N LYS A 104 -5.91 9.48 -3.90
CA LYS A 104 -5.91 8.52 -5.02
C LYS A 104 -7.30 7.88 -5.15
N VAL A 105 -7.94 8.08 -6.29
CA VAL A 105 -9.29 7.52 -6.59
C VAL A 105 -9.28 6.46 -7.70
N GLN A 106 -8.18 6.35 -8.45
CA GLN A 106 -8.01 5.39 -9.55
C GLN A 106 -6.59 4.85 -9.56
N SER A 107 -6.46 3.53 -9.47
CA SER A 107 -5.14 2.91 -9.46
C SER A 107 -4.49 2.84 -10.82
N TYR A 108 -5.26 2.46 -11.84
CA TYR A 108 -4.76 2.23 -13.20
C TYR A 108 -5.49 3.13 -14.20
N ALA A 109 -4.76 4.04 -14.83
CA ALA A 109 -5.23 4.89 -15.91
C ALA A 109 -5.20 4.18 -17.27
N ILE A 110 -4.27 3.24 -17.44
CA ILE A 110 -4.15 2.41 -18.64
C ILE A 110 -4.19 0.95 -18.20
N VAL A 111 -5.06 0.18 -18.83
CA VAL A 111 -5.17 -1.27 -18.61
C VAL A 111 -5.11 -1.98 -19.95
N GLY A 112 -4.47 -3.14 -19.99
CA GLY A 112 -4.45 -4.00 -21.17
C GLY A 112 -4.46 -5.48 -20.79
N ASP A 113 -4.94 -6.29 -21.71
CA ASP A 113 -5.02 -7.74 -21.61
C ASP A 113 -4.26 -8.40 -22.80
N ALA A 114 -4.53 -9.67 -23.06
CA ALA A 114 -3.92 -10.44 -24.14
C ALA A 114 -4.16 -9.85 -25.55
N GLU A 115 -5.21 -9.05 -25.74
CA GLU A 115 -5.48 -8.39 -27.03
C GLU A 115 -4.73 -7.06 -27.18
N THR A 116 -4.17 -6.55 -26.08
CA THR A 116 -3.43 -5.29 -26.03
C THR A 116 -1.96 -5.54 -26.31
N GLN A 117 -1.54 -5.38 -27.56
CA GLN A 117 -0.17 -5.64 -27.99
C GLN A 117 0.39 -4.51 -28.88
N HIS A 118 1.72 -4.43 -28.99
CA HIS A 118 2.42 -3.47 -29.86
C HIS A 118 2.13 -1.99 -29.56
N ILE A 119 2.17 -1.62 -28.28
CA ILE A 119 1.89 -0.26 -27.82
C ILE A 119 3.17 0.44 -27.36
N VAL A 120 3.29 1.72 -27.69
CA VAL A 120 4.31 2.63 -27.13
C VAL A 120 3.60 3.71 -26.32
N ILE A 121 3.91 3.79 -25.04
CA ILE A 121 3.52 4.88 -24.12
C ILE A 121 4.75 5.75 -23.91
N ASP A 122 4.70 6.98 -24.40
CA ASP A 122 5.83 7.91 -24.46
C ASP A 122 5.45 9.29 -23.93
N GLY A 123 6.26 9.84 -23.02
CA GLY A 123 6.14 11.24 -22.59
C GLY A 123 4.98 11.55 -21.64
N LEU A 124 4.43 10.55 -20.92
CA LEU A 124 3.31 10.75 -20.00
C LEU A 124 3.75 10.90 -18.54
N ASN A 125 3.06 11.80 -17.81
CA ASN A 125 3.24 11.98 -16.37
C ASN A 125 2.09 11.32 -15.61
N PHE A 126 2.37 10.20 -14.96
CA PHE A 126 1.43 9.47 -14.11
C PHE A 126 1.47 10.03 -12.69
N PHE A 127 0.48 10.84 -12.31
CA PHE A 127 0.31 11.34 -10.95
C PHE A 127 -0.80 10.57 -10.23
N ALA A 128 -0.48 9.97 -9.07
CA ALA A 128 -1.40 9.18 -8.27
C ALA A 128 -2.11 8.05 -9.03
N THR A 129 -1.54 7.56 -10.14
CA THR A 129 -2.08 6.49 -10.98
C THR A 129 -0.96 5.80 -11.75
N THR A 130 -1.26 4.71 -12.45
CA THR A 130 -0.27 3.96 -13.25
C THR A 130 -0.93 3.09 -14.32
N PHE A 131 -0.23 2.09 -14.84
CA PHE A 131 -0.74 1.09 -15.77
C PHE A 131 -0.78 -0.33 -15.16
N SER A 132 -1.60 -1.19 -15.75
CA SER A 132 -1.64 -2.63 -15.48
C SER A 132 -1.84 -3.37 -16.80
N PHE A 133 -0.90 -4.24 -17.15
CA PHE A 133 -0.98 -5.06 -18.36
C PHE A 133 -0.96 -6.53 -17.98
N THR A 134 -1.87 -7.32 -18.52
CA THR A 134 -1.94 -8.77 -18.29
C THR A 134 -1.77 -9.48 -19.63
N GLN A 135 -0.81 -10.40 -19.74
CA GLN A 135 -0.57 -11.20 -20.96
C GLN A 135 -0.34 -10.33 -22.23
N SER A 136 0.14 -9.11 -22.06
CA SER A 136 0.32 -8.15 -23.15
C SER A 136 1.75 -8.23 -23.69
N ASP A 137 1.90 -8.31 -25.01
CA ASP A 137 3.18 -8.42 -25.70
C ASP A 137 3.59 -7.11 -26.40
N HIS A 138 4.89 -6.89 -26.55
CA HIS A 138 5.47 -5.76 -27.28
C HIS A 138 5.03 -4.38 -26.74
N ILE A 139 5.07 -4.20 -25.43
CA ILE A 139 4.73 -2.93 -24.78
C ILE A 139 6.00 -2.15 -24.45
N THR A 140 6.09 -0.92 -24.94
CA THR A 140 7.16 0.03 -24.59
C THR A 140 6.61 1.15 -23.71
N ILE A 141 7.20 1.34 -22.55
CA ILE A 141 7.01 2.51 -21.69
C ILE A 141 8.32 3.30 -21.70
N GLN A 142 8.28 4.55 -22.18
CA GLN A 142 9.49 5.37 -22.26
C GLN A 142 9.22 6.84 -21.94
N ASN A 143 10.24 7.53 -21.43
CA ASN A 143 10.19 8.97 -21.13
C ASN A 143 8.97 9.39 -20.30
N CYS A 144 8.53 8.54 -19.38
CA CYS A 144 7.36 8.80 -18.52
C CYS A 144 7.81 9.06 -17.09
N ASP A 145 7.09 9.94 -16.38
CA ASP A 145 7.31 10.22 -14.96
C ASP A 145 6.22 9.56 -14.11
N PHE A 146 6.58 8.99 -12.96
CA PHE A 146 5.63 8.35 -12.04
C PHE A 146 5.73 8.94 -10.64
N SER A 147 4.70 9.66 -10.21
CA SER A 147 4.61 10.28 -8.88
C SER A 147 3.44 9.73 -8.09
N TYR A 148 3.69 9.25 -6.87
CA TYR A 148 2.67 8.68 -5.96
C TYR A 148 1.82 7.56 -6.59
N TYR A 149 2.41 6.83 -7.53
CA TYR A 149 1.69 5.89 -8.39
C TYR A 149 1.25 4.62 -7.64
N ALA A 150 2.05 4.17 -6.66
CA ALA A 150 1.80 3.00 -5.85
C ALA A 150 1.18 3.34 -4.47
N ALA A 151 0.22 2.55 -4.02
CA ALA A 151 -0.38 2.72 -2.70
C ALA A 151 -0.90 1.40 -2.13
N SER A 152 -0.81 1.24 -0.80
CA SER A 152 -1.61 0.24 -0.09
C SER A 152 -3.06 0.72 0.02
N LYS A 153 -3.99 -0.20 0.30
CA LYS A 153 -5.39 0.13 0.62
C LYS A 153 -5.74 -0.18 2.07
N ARG A 154 -4.74 -0.15 2.97
CA ARG A 154 -4.92 -0.52 4.38
C ARG A 154 -5.75 0.49 5.17
N ALA A 155 -5.73 1.76 4.79
CA ALA A 155 -6.68 2.78 5.29
C ALA A 155 -8.15 2.50 4.88
N LEU A 156 -8.39 1.52 3.99
CA LEU A 156 -9.72 1.00 3.65
C LEU A 156 -9.94 -0.41 4.22
N GLY A 157 -9.08 -0.88 5.12
CA GLY A 157 -9.09 -2.24 5.66
C GLY A 157 -8.66 -3.34 4.69
N ILE A 158 -8.18 -3.00 3.49
CA ILE A 158 -7.78 -4.00 2.48
C ILE A 158 -6.34 -4.43 2.73
N LEU A 159 -6.18 -5.72 3.07
CA LEU A 159 -4.92 -6.32 3.51
C LEU A 159 -4.01 -6.83 2.38
N GLY A 160 -4.45 -6.70 1.13
CA GLY A 160 -3.73 -7.13 -0.05
C GLY A 160 -2.42 -6.36 -0.28
N PRO A 161 -1.59 -6.79 -1.24
CA PRO A 161 -0.40 -6.06 -1.63
C PRO A 161 -0.76 -4.67 -2.15
N SER A 162 0.22 -3.77 -2.12
CA SER A 162 0.08 -2.44 -2.70
C SER A 162 -0.17 -2.54 -4.21
N GLU A 163 -1.10 -1.74 -4.70
CA GLU A 163 -1.33 -1.61 -6.13
C GLU A 163 -0.24 -0.72 -6.73
N THR A 164 0.49 -1.24 -7.71
CA THR A 164 1.62 -0.58 -8.37
C THR A 164 1.62 -0.88 -9.87
N ALA A 165 2.49 -0.22 -10.63
CA ALA A 165 2.71 -0.50 -12.05
C ALA A 165 3.15 -1.94 -12.23
N HIS A 166 2.48 -2.72 -13.09
CA HIS A 166 2.86 -4.11 -13.28
C HIS A 166 2.48 -4.67 -14.65
N PHE A 167 3.23 -5.70 -15.03
CA PHE A 167 2.90 -6.67 -16.06
C PHE A 167 2.61 -8.00 -15.36
N THR A 168 1.51 -8.66 -15.70
CA THR A 168 1.11 -9.94 -15.12
C THR A 168 1.05 -11.02 -16.19
N GLU A 169 1.70 -12.14 -15.92
CA GLU A 169 1.73 -13.33 -16.75
C GLU A 169 0.88 -14.46 -16.12
N THR A 170 0.65 -15.49 -16.91
CA THR A 170 -0.01 -16.75 -16.52
C THR A 170 0.90 -17.93 -16.85
N GLU A 171 0.57 -19.14 -16.38
CA GLU A 171 1.38 -20.33 -16.67
C GLU A 171 1.51 -20.62 -18.19
N ASP A 172 0.46 -20.29 -18.96
CA ASP A 172 0.37 -20.59 -20.39
C ASP A 172 0.69 -19.39 -21.30
N ASP A 173 0.76 -18.18 -20.73
CA ASP A 173 0.96 -16.96 -21.52
C ASP A 173 1.73 -15.88 -20.74
N PHE A 174 2.76 -15.34 -21.40
CA PHE A 174 3.79 -14.47 -20.82
C PHE A 174 3.71 -13.09 -21.45
N CYS A 175 4.10 -12.05 -20.71
CA CYS A 175 4.34 -10.74 -21.33
C CYS A 175 5.73 -10.73 -21.99
N ARG A 176 5.79 -10.72 -23.32
CA ARG A 176 7.02 -10.74 -24.12
C ARG A 176 7.38 -9.35 -24.65
N ASP A 177 8.68 -9.14 -24.88
CA ASP A 177 9.22 -7.93 -25.51
C ASP A 177 8.76 -6.62 -24.83
N ILE A 178 8.79 -6.62 -23.50
CA ILE A 178 8.49 -5.45 -22.67
C ILE A 178 9.74 -4.59 -22.51
N LEU A 179 9.61 -3.31 -22.87
CA LEU A 179 10.68 -2.33 -22.72
C LEU A 179 10.22 -1.20 -21.80
N VAL A 180 10.85 -1.08 -20.63
CA VAL A 180 10.63 0.05 -19.72
C VAL A 180 11.92 0.87 -19.66
N ASN A 181 11.94 1.99 -20.36
CA ASN A 181 13.08 2.88 -20.44
C ASN A 181 12.79 4.15 -19.64
N ASP A 182 13.42 4.28 -18.49
CA ASP A 182 13.33 5.48 -17.69
C ASP A 182 14.74 5.90 -17.24
N TRP A 183 15.05 7.19 -17.35
CA TRP A 183 16.27 7.78 -16.80
C TRP A 183 16.14 8.07 -15.29
N GLN A 184 15.00 7.76 -14.66
CA GLN A 184 14.79 7.82 -13.22
C GLN A 184 14.18 6.56 -12.55
N CYS A 185 13.69 5.55 -13.30
CA CYS A 185 13.13 4.31 -12.71
C CYS A 185 14.23 3.32 -12.33
N ALA A 186 14.75 3.44 -11.11
CA ALA A 186 15.49 2.35 -10.51
C ALA A 186 14.52 1.22 -10.08
N ARG A 187 14.50 0.15 -10.89
CA ARG A 187 14.02 -1.22 -10.62
C ARG A 187 12.50 -1.42 -10.48
N LEU A 188 11.85 -1.63 -11.63
CA LEU A 188 10.72 -2.54 -11.75
C LEU A 188 11.26 -3.92 -12.16
N PHE A 189 11.40 -4.83 -11.20
CA PHE A 189 11.45 -6.28 -11.45
C PHE A 189 10.45 -6.93 -10.49
N SER A 190 9.42 -7.57 -11.03
CA SER A 190 8.65 -8.58 -10.30
C SER A 190 9.25 -9.94 -10.63
N GLU A 191 9.86 -10.59 -9.64
CA GLU A 191 10.10 -12.03 -9.72
C GLU A 191 8.83 -12.74 -9.27
N SER A 192 8.22 -13.49 -10.19
CA SER A 192 7.21 -14.50 -9.89
C SER A 192 7.88 -15.59 -9.04
N PHE A 193 7.52 -15.71 -7.75
CA PHE A 193 7.89 -16.87 -6.95
C PHE A 193 6.77 -17.91 -7.05
N TYR A 194 7.14 -19.10 -7.53
CA TYR A 194 6.34 -20.33 -7.65
C TYR A 194 5.49 -20.63 -6.42
#